data_AF-G8SIE1-F1
#
_entry.id   AF-G8SIE1-F1
#
_cell.length_a   1.000
_cell.length_b   1.000
_cell.length_c   1.000
_cell.angle_alpha   90.00
_cell.angle_beta   90.00
_cell.angle_gamma   90.00
#
_symmetry.space_group_name_H-M   'P 1'
#
loop_
_entity.id
_entity.type
_entity.pdbx_description
1 polymer ?
#
loop_
_entity_poly.entity_id
_entity_poly.type
_entity_poly.pdbx_seq_one_letter_code
_entity_poly.pdbx_strand_id
1 'polypeptide(L)'
;MSSGAPRGQGQEIRLSRGASLSDFADKINANPGSLVQEMFNLGEMVTATQSVSDDTLLLLGEHLGFDVKIVSPEDEDRELLAQFNINLDAEVAEDRLVTRPPVVTVMGHVDHGKTKLLDAIRKTNVVAGEAGGITQHIGAYQVVVPHQGEERAITFIDTPGHEAFTAMRARGAQVTDIVILVVAADDGVMPQTVEALNHAKAAEVPIVVAVNKVDKPDANPDKVRQQLTDYGLLAEEYGGDTMFVNVAAKPGIGIDDLLEAILLTADASLELTAPIDGPAQGVAVEAHLDKGRGAVATVLVQKGTLRAGDSIVAGGAHGRVRAMLDENGQQVAEAGPARPVLVLGLTSVPSAGDTFLAAEDDRTVRQIAEQRQARRRAAAFANSGAKATLETLMAQLKEGEKTSLTLVIKGDSSGSVEALEDALFKIEIPDEIQLKVIHRGVGAITESDVNLASASSEQTATIIGFNVRASNKVKEMADRAGVEIRYYSVIYQAIEEIEAALKGLLKPEYEEVELGTAEIREVFRSSKIGLIAGCLVRSGLLRRNAKARILRDGTVVGENVTISSLKRFKDDATEVREGFECGLTLQGFGTPQIGDVIETYEMREKPRA
;
A
#
# COMPACT_ATOMS: atom_id res chain seq x y z
N MET A 1 -36.25 -13.43 25.73
CA MET A 1 -37.32 -12.85 24.89
C MET A 1 -36.91 -13.13 23.46
N SER A 2 -37.62 -13.97 22.71
CA SER A 2 -37.24 -14.19 21.31
C SER A 2 -37.45 -12.88 20.56
N SER A 3 -36.42 -12.38 19.87
CA SER A 3 -36.65 -11.26 18.96
C SER A 3 -37.74 -11.67 17.97
N GLY A 4 -38.57 -10.73 17.54
CA GLY A 4 -39.57 -10.98 16.50
C GLY A 4 -38.97 -11.17 15.10
N ALA A 5 -37.69 -11.54 14.99
CA ALA A 5 -37.03 -11.75 13.71
C ALA A 5 -37.51 -13.05 13.05
N PRO A 6 -37.91 -13.03 11.77
CA PRO A 6 -38.29 -14.22 11.03
C PRO A 6 -37.10 -15.16 10.89
N ARG A 7 -37.33 -16.48 10.99
CA ARG A 7 -36.31 -17.51 10.78
C ARG A 7 -36.34 -18.02 9.35
N GLY A 8 -35.17 -18.10 8.74
CA GLY A 8 -35.02 -18.31 7.30
C GLY A 8 -35.22 -19.74 6.79
N GLN A 9 -35.14 -20.76 7.65
CA GLN A 9 -35.23 -22.17 7.25
C GLN A 9 -34.31 -22.55 6.07
N GLY A 10 -33.13 -21.91 5.97
CA GLY A 10 -32.17 -22.13 4.88
C GLY A 10 -32.43 -21.32 3.60
N GLN A 11 -33.32 -20.31 3.65
CA GLN A 11 -33.54 -19.41 2.52
C GLN A 11 -32.27 -18.61 2.20
N GLU A 12 -31.92 -18.58 0.92
CA GLU A 12 -30.77 -17.83 0.40
C GLU A 12 -31.08 -16.33 0.33
N ILE A 13 -30.17 -15.51 0.86
CA ILE A 13 -30.23 -14.05 0.78
C ILE A 13 -28.93 -13.53 0.19
N ARG A 14 -29.06 -12.60 -0.75
CA ARG A 14 -27.94 -11.86 -1.33
C ARG A 14 -27.83 -10.48 -0.70
N LEU A 15 -26.70 -10.19 -0.07
CA LEU A 15 -26.38 -8.90 0.53
C LEU A 15 -25.11 -8.31 -0.06
N SER A 16 -25.09 -6.99 -0.20
CA SER A 16 -23.92 -6.26 -0.65
C SER A 16 -22.88 -6.12 0.46
N ARG A 17 -21.61 -5.92 0.11
CA ARG A 17 -20.56 -5.62 1.10
C ARG A 17 -20.84 -4.33 1.86
N GLY A 18 -20.64 -4.35 3.18
CA GLY A 18 -20.93 -3.23 4.06
C GLY A 18 -22.42 -2.87 4.17
N ALA A 19 -23.31 -3.81 3.85
CA ALA A 19 -24.74 -3.68 4.10
C ALA A 19 -25.02 -3.37 5.59
N SER A 20 -26.08 -2.63 5.84
CA SER A 20 -26.57 -2.35 7.19
C SER A 20 -27.57 -3.41 7.66
N LEU A 21 -27.88 -3.41 8.96
CA LEU A 21 -28.95 -4.27 9.48
C LEU A 21 -30.31 -3.91 8.89
N SER A 22 -30.53 -2.64 8.51
CA SER A 22 -31.73 -2.24 7.76
C SER A 22 -31.80 -2.91 6.38
N ASP A 23 -30.69 -2.97 5.64
CA ASP A 23 -30.66 -3.62 4.32
C ASP A 23 -30.91 -5.13 4.43
N PHE A 24 -30.38 -5.76 5.49
CA PHE A 24 -30.70 -7.15 5.83
C PHE A 24 -32.20 -7.28 6.12
N ALA A 25 -32.75 -6.44 6.99
CA ALA A 25 -34.16 -6.45 7.38
C ALA A 25 -35.09 -6.34 6.18
N ASP A 26 -34.77 -5.47 5.23
CA ASP A 26 -35.56 -5.27 4.01
C ASP A 26 -35.59 -6.52 3.13
N LYS A 27 -34.46 -7.26 3.02
CA LYS A 27 -34.40 -8.53 2.26
C LYS A 27 -35.24 -9.65 2.88
N ILE A 28 -35.33 -9.69 4.21
CA ILE A 28 -36.12 -10.68 4.95
C ILE A 28 -37.52 -10.19 5.33
N ASN A 29 -37.86 -8.96 4.92
CA ASN A 29 -39.09 -8.28 5.29
C ASN A 29 -39.35 -8.28 6.81
N ALA A 30 -38.31 -7.96 7.58
CA ALA A 30 -38.35 -7.87 9.05
C ALA A 30 -38.21 -6.43 9.54
N ASN A 31 -38.38 -6.24 10.85
CA ASN A 31 -38.13 -4.94 11.48
C ASN A 31 -36.61 -4.81 11.79
N PRO A 32 -35.92 -3.74 11.36
CA PRO A 32 -34.52 -3.51 11.71
C PRO A 32 -34.25 -3.56 13.22
N GLY A 33 -35.23 -3.14 14.04
CA GLY A 33 -35.12 -3.19 15.50
C GLY A 33 -34.98 -4.61 16.08
N SER A 34 -35.56 -5.64 15.43
CA SER A 34 -35.41 -7.03 15.89
C SER A 34 -34.02 -7.58 15.58
N LEU A 35 -33.41 -7.15 14.47
CA LEU A 35 -32.05 -7.52 14.13
C LEU A 35 -31.02 -6.85 15.05
N VAL A 36 -31.23 -5.58 15.40
CA VAL A 36 -30.40 -4.90 16.43
C VAL A 36 -30.46 -5.63 17.76
N GLN A 37 -31.64 -6.14 18.15
CA GLN A 37 -31.78 -6.91 19.39
C GLN A 37 -31.05 -8.25 19.34
N GLU A 38 -31.06 -8.96 18.20
CA GLU A 38 -30.29 -10.20 18.06
C GLU A 38 -28.78 -9.94 18.03
N MET A 39 -28.35 -8.89 17.36
CA MET A 39 -26.96 -8.43 17.41
C MET A 39 -26.50 -8.13 18.84
N PHE A 40 -27.36 -7.47 19.63
CA PHE A 40 -27.11 -7.25 21.04
C PHE A 40 -27.00 -8.55 21.84
N ASN A 41 -27.84 -9.55 21.55
CA ASN A 41 -27.75 -10.88 22.18
C ASN A 41 -26.45 -11.62 21.81
N LEU A 42 -25.93 -11.39 20.60
CA LEU A 42 -24.64 -11.90 20.13
C LEU A 42 -23.44 -11.11 20.69
N GLY A 43 -23.69 -10.07 21.48
CA GLY A 43 -22.65 -9.26 22.13
C GLY A 43 -22.11 -8.12 21.26
N GLU A 44 -22.69 -7.87 20.10
CA GLU A 44 -22.29 -6.78 19.19
C GLU A 44 -23.26 -5.60 19.29
N MET A 45 -22.74 -4.42 19.61
CA MET A 45 -23.53 -3.18 19.65
C MET A 45 -23.47 -2.47 18.30
N VAL A 46 -24.52 -2.66 17.49
CA VAL A 46 -24.65 -2.08 16.16
C VAL A 46 -25.98 -1.35 16.04
N THR A 47 -25.98 -0.18 15.39
CA THR A 47 -27.21 0.55 15.07
C THR A 47 -27.81 0.11 13.74
N ALA A 48 -29.12 0.25 13.53
CA ALA A 48 -29.80 -0.29 12.35
C ALA A 48 -29.20 0.17 11.01
N THR A 49 -28.77 1.43 10.90
CA THR A 49 -28.24 2.05 9.68
C THR A 49 -26.72 2.00 9.57
N GLN A 50 -26.03 1.38 10.52
CA GLN A 50 -24.58 1.27 10.50
C GLN A 50 -24.18 0.12 9.57
N SER A 51 -23.24 0.38 8.67
CA SER A 51 -22.59 -0.65 7.87
C SER A 51 -21.85 -1.63 8.77
N VAL A 52 -22.09 -2.91 8.57
CA VAL A 52 -21.45 -4.00 9.34
C VAL A 52 -20.49 -4.80 8.48
N SER A 53 -19.58 -5.50 9.15
CA SER A 53 -18.62 -6.39 8.50
C SER A 53 -19.30 -7.60 7.86
N ASP A 54 -18.66 -8.15 6.84
CA ASP A 54 -19.08 -9.36 6.14
C ASP A 54 -19.27 -10.54 7.11
N ASP A 55 -18.33 -10.74 8.03
CA ASP A 55 -18.39 -11.78 9.07
C ASP A 55 -19.61 -11.63 9.98
N THR A 56 -19.94 -10.39 10.36
CA THR A 56 -21.10 -10.06 11.19
C THR A 56 -22.40 -10.43 10.49
N LEU A 57 -22.51 -10.14 9.19
CA LEU A 57 -23.70 -10.47 8.39
C LEU A 57 -23.88 -11.99 8.24
N LEU A 58 -22.78 -12.72 8.02
CA LEU A 58 -22.78 -14.18 7.94
C LEU A 58 -23.19 -14.82 9.27
N LEU A 59 -22.63 -14.34 10.38
CA LEU A 59 -22.96 -14.83 11.73
C LEU A 59 -24.44 -14.59 12.07
N LEU A 60 -24.96 -13.40 11.77
CA LEU A 60 -26.37 -13.08 11.97
C LEU A 60 -27.27 -13.94 11.08
N GLY A 61 -26.86 -14.18 9.83
CA GLY A 61 -27.52 -15.08 8.89
C GLY A 61 -27.63 -16.50 9.43
N GLU A 62 -26.51 -17.09 9.86
CA GLU A 62 -26.47 -18.43 10.45
C GLU A 62 -27.36 -18.51 11.70
N HIS A 63 -27.29 -17.51 12.59
CA HIS A 63 -28.10 -17.45 13.80
C HIS A 63 -29.62 -17.41 13.52
N LEU A 64 -30.03 -16.71 12.46
CA LEU A 64 -31.42 -16.62 12.01
C LEU A 64 -31.83 -17.76 11.06
N GLY A 65 -30.89 -18.60 10.65
CA GLY A 65 -31.10 -19.71 9.72
C GLY A 65 -31.31 -19.27 8.27
N PHE A 66 -30.64 -18.21 7.83
CA PHE A 66 -30.56 -17.79 6.42
C PHE A 66 -29.18 -18.13 5.84
N ASP A 67 -29.15 -18.55 4.57
CA ASP A 67 -27.89 -18.72 3.83
C ASP A 67 -27.53 -17.37 3.20
N VAL A 68 -26.70 -16.60 3.90
CA VAL A 68 -26.28 -15.26 3.45
C VAL A 68 -25.11 -15.39 2.48
N LYS A 69 -25.33 -14.98 1.23
CA LYS A 69 -24.27 -14.85 0.23
C LYS A 69 -23.94 -13.38 0.03
N ILE A 70 -22.69 -13.05 0.29
CA ILE A 70 -22.16 -11.71 0.05
C ILE A 70 -21.85 -11.62 -1.44
N VAL A 71 -22.50 -10.65 -2.09
CA VAL A 71 -22.38 -10.44 -3.53
C VAL A 71 -20.99 -9.89 -3.84
N SER A 72 -20.39 -10.37 -4.94
CA SER A 72 -19.10 -9.85 -5.39
C SER A 72 -19.24 -8.39 -5.86
N PRO A 73 -18.19 -7.56 -5.78
CA PRO A 73 -18.24 -6.20 -6.32
C PRO A 73 -18.64 -6.12 -7.80
N GLU A 74 -18.27 -7.15 -8.58
CA GLU A 74 -18.59 -7.26 -10.00
C GLU A 74 -20.08 -7.54 -10.22
N ASP A 75 -20.66 -8.48 -9.48
CA ASP A 75 -22.09 -8.80 -9.57
C ASP A 75 -22.96 -7.62 -9.10
N GLU A 76 -22.54 -6.92 -8.03
CA GLU A 76 -23.21 -5.70 -7.58
C GLU A 76 -23.20 -4.59 -8.64
N ASP A 77 -22.09 -4.45 -9.37
CA ASP A 77 -21.97 -3.48 -10.46
C ASP A 77 -22.85 -3.89 -11.66
N ARG A 78 -22.93 -5.19 -11.98
CA ARG A 78 -23.88 -5.69 -12.99
C ARG A 78 -25.33 -5.38 -12.61
N GLU A 79 -25.73 -5.65 -11.37
CA GLU A 79 -27.07 -5.34 -10.88
C GLU A 79 -27.38 -3.83 -10.93
N LEU A 80 -26.39 -2.99 -10.61
CA LEU A 80 -26.51 -1.53 -10.73
C LEU A 80 -26.76 -1.10 -12.17
N LEU A 81 -25.94 -1.59 -13.09
CA LEU A 81 -26.01 -1.24 -14.50
C LEU A 81 -27.33 -1.73 -15.14
N ALA A 82 -27.81 -2.90 -14.73
CA ALA A 82 -29.10 -3.43 -15.16
C ALA A 82 -30.28 -2.50 -14.79
N GLN A 83 -30.23 -1.79 -13.65
CA GLN A 83 -31.26 -0.80 -13.28
C GLN A 83 -31.34 0.37 -14.26
N PHE A 84 -30.26 0.65 -14.98
CA PHE A 84 -30.18 1.69 -16.00
C PHE A 84 -30.32 1.15 -17.43
N ASN A 85 -30.81 -0.09 -17.59
CA ASN A 85 -30.88 -0.80 -18.88
C ASN A 85 -29.53 -0.96 -19.58
N ILE A 86 -28.43 -1.00 -18.82
CA ILE A 86 -27.09 -1.23 -19.34
C ILE A 86 -26.76 -2.69 -19.09
N ASN A 87 -26.78 -3.51 -20.15
CA ASN A 87 -26.43 -4.91 -20.07
C ASN A 87 -25.02 -5.12 -20.67
N LEU A 88 -24.05 -5.42 -19.81
CA LEU A 88 -22.66 -5.68 -20.19
C LEU A 88 -22.48 -7.03 -20.91
N ASP A 89 -23.40 -7.97 -20.68
CA ASP A 89 -23.37 -9.35 -21.19
C ASP A 89 -24.36 -9.56 -22.35
N ALA A 90 -24.90 -8.48 -22.93
CA ALA A 90 -25.74 -8.61 -24.10
C ALA A 90 -24.95 -9.30 -25.21
N GLU A 91 -25.39 -10.48 -25.64
CA GLU A 91 -24.78 -11.20 -26.75
C GLU A 91 -24.81 -10.30 -27.98
N VAL A 92 -23.63 -9.88 -28.42
CA VAL A 92 -23.46 -9.19 -29.69
C VAL A 92 -23.38 -10.26 -30.75
N ALA A 93 -24.19 -10.15 -31.80
CA ALA A 93 -24.13 -11.06 -32.93
C ALA A 93 -22.70 -11.11 -33.51
N GLU A 94 -22.22 -12.32 -33.85
CA GLU A 94 -20.84 -12.56 -34.31
C GLU A 94 -20.46 -11.70 -35.53
N ASP A 95 -21.42 -11.31 -36.35
CA ASP A 95 -21.23 -10.47 -37.54
C ASP A 95 -20.89 -8.99 -37.22
N ARG A 96 -20.99 -8.57 -35.96
CA ARG A 96 -20.64 -7.22 -35.48
C ARG A 96 -19.35 -7.16 -34.69
N LEU A 97 -18.68 -8.31 -34.54
CA LEU A 97 -17.36 -8.38 -33.92
C LEU A 97 -16.29 -8.03 -34.95
N VAL A 98 -15.36 -7.15 -34.58
CA VAL A 98 -14.20 -6.82 -35.42
C VAL A 98 -12.92 -7.28 -34.74
N THR A 99 -11.94 -7.65 -35.55
CA THR A 99 -10.59 -7.96 -35.06
C THR A 99 -9.98 -6.71 -34.45
N ARG A 100 -9.47 -6.84 -33.21
CA ARG A 100 -8.81 -5.73 -32.51
C ARG A 100 -7.31 -5.98 -32.33
N PRO A 101 -6.51 -4.91 -32.18
CA PRO A 101 -5.11 -5.01 -31.77
C PRO A 101 -4.91 -5.79 -30.45
N PRO A 102 -3.86 -6.60 -30.32
CA PRO A 102 -3.46 -7.16 -29.03
C PRO A 102 -2.96 -6.05 -28.10
N VAL A 103 -3.38 -6.14 -26.84
CA VAL A 103 -2.87 -5.30 -25.76
C VAL A 103 -1.81 -6.08 -25.00
N VAL A 104 -0.63 -5.49 -24.84
CA VAL A 104 0.59 -6.19 -24.42
C VAL A 104 1.23 -5.46 -23.24
N THR A 105 1.43 -6.16 -22.12
CA THR A 105 2.17 -5.60 -20.98
C THR A 105 3.61 -6.07 -21.01
N VAL A 106 4.56 -5.17 -20.74
CA VAL A 106 5.97 -5.54 -20.52
C VAL A 106 6.26 -5.68 -19.03
N MET A 107 6.73 -6.86 -18.63
CA MET A 107 7.10 -7.20 -17.25
C MET A 107 8.51 -7.75 -17.14
N GLY A 108 9.04 -7.82 -15.91
CA GLY A 108 10.40 -8.27 -15.63
C GLY A 108 11.05 -7.50 -14.50
N HIS A 109 12.26 -7.91 -14.10
CA HIS A 109 13.04 -7.30 -13.04
C HIS A 109 13.48 -5.86 -13.37
N VAL A 110 13.83 -5.09 -12.34
CA VAL A 110 14.53 -3.81 -12.48
C VAL A 110 15.83 -4.02 -13.29
N ASP A 111 16.20 -3.03 -14.11
CA ASP A 111 17.41 -3.04 -14.94
C ASP A 111 17.53 -4.14 -16.01
N HIS A 112 16.51 -4.97 -16.20
CA HIS A 112 16.44 -5.87 -17.36
C HIS A 112 16.16 -5.15 -18.69
N GLY A 113 15.99 -3.83 -18.65
CA GLY A 113 15.91 -2.98 -19.85
C GLY A 113 14.53 -2.89 -20.49
N LYS A 114 13.45 -3.06 -19.72
CA LYS A 114 12.04 -2.93 -20.18
C LYS A 114 11.75 -1.59 -20.83
N THR A 115 12.02 -0.49 -20.12
CA THR A 115 11.79 0.86 -20.64
C THR A 115 12.65 1.14 -21.86
N LYS A 116 13.88 0.59 -21.92
CA LYS A 116 14.75 0.71 -23.10
C LYS A 116 14.22 -0.08 -24.30
N LEU A 117 13.63 -1.25 -24.06
CA LEU A 117 13.00 -2.06 -25.09
C LEU A 117 11.78 -1.31 -25.67
N LEU A 118 10.95 -0.76 -24.79
CA LEU A 118 9.79 0.06 -25.17
C LEU A 118 10.21 1.34 -25.91
N ASP A 119 11.26 2.03 -25.44
CA ASP A 119 11.86 3.19 -26.12
C ASP A 119 12.34 2.84 -27.54
N ALA A 120 13.01 1.69 -27.69
CA ALA A 120 13.49 1.24 -28.98
C ALA A 120 12.33 0.86 -29.93
N ILE A 121 11.28 0.23 -29.41
CA ILE A 121 10.03 -0.05 -30.15
C ILE A 121 9.35 1.26 -30.59
N ARG A 122 9.27 2.24 -29.68
CA ARG A 122 8.58 3.52 -29.89
C ARG A 122 9.43 4.52 -30.69
N LYS A 123 10.72 4.22 -30.91
CA LYS A 123 11.73 5.12 -31.50
C LYS A 123 11.85 6.45 -30.74
N THR A 124 11.66 6.42 -29.42
CA THR A 124 11.74 7.57 -28.49
C THR A 124 12.76 7.29 -27.38
N ASN A 125 13.13 8.30 -26.59
CA ASN A 125 14.04 8.14 -25.44
C ASN A 125 13.39 8.76 -24.18
N VAL A 126 12.51 7.99 -23.52
CA VAL A 126 11.77 8.41 -22.33
C VAL A 126 12.63 8.27 -21.06
N VAL A 127 13.50 7.26 -21.00
CA VAL A 127 14.34 6.95 -19.81
C VAL A 127 15.21 8.14 -19.36
N ALA A 128 15.67 8.98 -20.29
CA ALA A 128 16.51 10.13 -19.96
C ALA A 128 15.76 11.27 -19.24
N GLY A 129 14.42 11.28 -19.29
CA GLY A 129 13.57 12.32 -18.69
C GLY A 129 12.98 11.95 -17.32
N GLU A 130 12.99 10.68 -16.93
CA GLU A 130 12.40 10.21 -15.67
C GLU A 130 13.36 10.35 -14.48
N ALA A 131 12.83 10.82 -13.34
CA ALA A 131 13.60 10.96 -12.11
C ALA A 131 14.07 9.58 -11.61
N GLY A 132 15.38 9.45 -11.36
CA GLY A 132 15.98 8.18 -10.95
C GLY A 132 16.20 7.18 -12.09
N GLY A 133 15.87 7.51 -13.35
CA GLY A 133 16.09 6.64 -14.51
C GLY A 133 15.22 5.37 -14.52
N ILE A 134 14.08 5.39 -13.83
CA ILE A 134 13.13 4.26 -13.72
C ILE A 134 11.71 4.71 -14.09
N THR A 135 10.96 3.80 -14.71
CA THR A 135 9.52 3.97 -14.97
C THR A 135 8.74 3.90 -13.67
N GLN A 136 8.02 4.97 -13.33
CA GLN A 136 7.18 5.06 -12.12
C GLN A 136 5.68 5.25 -12.44
N HIS A 137 5.34 5.46 -13.71
CA HIS A 137 3.98 5.66 -14.23
C HIS A 137 3.59 4.53 -15.19
N ILE A 138 2.28 4.32 -15.39
CA ILE A 138 1.81 3.36 -16.40
C ILE A 138 1.58 4.10 -17.71
N GLY A 139 2.47 3.89 -18.67
CA GLY A 139 2.30 4.40 -20.03
C GLY A 139 1.46 3.46 -20.88
N ALA A 140 0.60 4.01 -21.75
CA ALA A 140 -0.05 3.23 -22.80
C ALA A 140 0.14 3.92 -24.15
N TYR A 141 0.53 3.15 -25.17
CA TYR A 141 0.76 3.67 -26.53
C TYR A 141 0.54 2.59 -27.57
N GLN A 142 0.38 2.99 -28.84
CA GLN A 142 0.12 2.06 -29.93
C GLN A 142 1.21 2.17 -30.99
N VAL A 143 1.67 1.02 -31.50
CA VAL A 143 2.64 0.94 -32.59
C VAL A 143 2.04 0.18 -33.75
N VAL A 144 2.20 0.71 -34.95
CA VAL A 144 1.77 0.07 -36.18
C VAL A 144 2.97 -0.64 -36.81
N VAL A 145 2.81 -1.92 -37.09
CA VAL A 145 3.84 -2.80 -37.65
C VAL A 145 3.34 -3.44 -38.96
N PRO A 146 4.18 -3.55 -39.99
CA PRO A 146 3.82 -4.28 -41.20
C PRO A 146 3.95 -5.78 -40.93
N HIS A 147 2.85 -6.52 -41.05
CA HIS A 147 2.82 -7.98 -40.89
C HIS A 147 2.00 -8.62 -42.01
N GLN A 148 2.59 -9.59 -42.71
CA GLN A 148 1.95 -10.30 -43.84
C GLN A 148 1.39 -9.38 -44.96
N GLY A 149 1.95 -8.18 -45.13
CA GLY A 149 1.52 -7.22 -46.13
C GLY A 149 0.40 -6.27 -45.68
N GLU A 150 -0.07 -6.39 -44.43
CA GLU A 150 -1.04 -5.49 -43.80
C GLU A 150 -0.39 -4.71 -42.65
N GLU A 151 -0.91 -3.51 -42.37
CA GLU A 151 -0.50 -2.73 -41.20
C GLU A 151 -1.34 -3.15 -39.99
N ARG A 152 -0.70 -3.76 -39.00
CA ARG A 152 -1.34 -4.16 -37.75
C ARG A 152 -0.86 -3.31 -36.60
N ALA A 153 -1.78 -2.93 -35.72
CA ALA A 153 -1.44 -2.21 -34.51
C ALA A 153 -1.19 -3.18 -33.34
N ILE A 154 -0.30 -2.80 -32.43
CA ILE A 154 -0.05 -3.43 -31.14
C ILE A 154 -0.13 -2.34 -30.08
N THR A 155 -0.92 -2.56 -29.04
CA THR A 155 -1.02 -1.62 -27.92
C THR A 155 -0.13 -2.08 -26.79
N PHE A 156 0.80 -1.24 -26.34
CA PHE A 156 1.70 -1.52 -25.23
C PHE A 156 1.22 -0.83 -23.96
N ILE A 157 1.29 -1.56 -22.84
CA ILE A 157 1.17 -1.04 -21.48
C ILE A 157 2.54 -1.21 -20.80
N ASP A 158 3.18 -0.07 -20.50
CA ASP A 158 4.43 -0.03 -19.76
C ASP A 158 4.14 -0.06 -18.26
N THR A 159 4.63 -1.08 -17.55
CA THR A 159 4.44 -1.20 -16.10
C THR A 159 5.74 -1.03 -15.33
N PRO A 160 5.73 -0.28 -14.20
CA PRO A 160 6.89 -0.15 -13.33
C PRO A 160 7.46 -1.50 -12.84
N GLY A 161 8.79 -1.60 -12.76
CA GLY A 161 9.50 -2.83 -12.39
C GLY A 161 9.77 -3.06 -10.91
N HIS A 162 9.61 -2.04 -10.09
CA HIS A 162 9.94 -2.14 -8.68
C HIS A 162 8.84 -2.85 -7.89
N GLU A 163 9.23 -3.69 -6.92
CA GLU A 163 8.35 -4.35 -5.94
C GLU A 163 7.23 -3.48 -5.34
N ALA A 164 7.48 -2.19 -5.04
CA ALA A 164 6.44 -1.29 -4.51
C ALA A 164 5.23 -1.13 -5.46
N PHE A 165 5.38 -1.49 -6.73
CA PHE A 165 4.35 -1.39 -7.77
C PHE A 165 3.72 -2.74 -8.13
N THR A 166 3.70 -3.73 -7.22
CA THR A 166 3.03 -5.03 -7.43
C THR A 166 1.57 -4.86 -7.89
N ALA A 167 0.80 -3.97 -7.24
CA ALA A 167 -0.60 -3.73 -7.60
C ALA A 167 -0.75 -3.22 -9.04
N MET A 168 0.17 -2.37 -9.50
CA MET A 168 0.20 -1.89 -10.89
C MET A 168 0.51 -3.01 -11.88
N ARG A 169 1.42 -3.94 -11.55
CA ARG A 169 1.71 -5.11 -12.40
C ARG A 169 0.52 -6.05 -12.49
N ALA A 170 -0.12 -6.37 -11.36
CA ALA A 170 -1.31 -7.21 -11.34
C ALA A 170 -2.42 -6.62 -12.23
N ARG A 171 -2.63 -5.31 -12.14
CA ARG A 171 -3.57 -4.57 -12.99
C ARG A 171 -3.17 -4.60 -14.47
N GLY A 172 -1.89 -4.40 -14.78
CA GLY A 172 -1.37 -4.52 -16.14
C GLY A 172 -1.68 -5.90 -16.73
N ALA A 173 -1.37 -6.99 -16.02
CA ALA A 173 -1.66 -8.35 -16.47
C ALA A 173 -3.15 -8.58 -16.75
N GLN A 174 -4.05 -8.13 -15.88
CA GLN A 174 -5.50 -8.34 -16.04
C GLN A 174 -6.11 -7.62 -17.25
N VAL A 175 -5.47 -6.55 -17.71
CA VAL A 175 -5.99 -5.71 -18.80
C VAL A 175 -5.43 -6.14 -20.16
N THR A 176 -4.42 -7.01 -20.17
CA THR A 176 -3.68 -7.37 -21.38
C THR A 176 -3.97 -8.76 -21.89
N ASP A 177 -3.86 -8.88 -23.22
CA ASP A 177 -4.05 -10.11 -23.96
C ASP A 177 -2.76 -10.94 -24.01
N ILE A 178 -1.58 -10.29 -23.91
CA ILE A 178 -0.26 -10.95 -23.92
C ILE A 178 0.67 -10.26 -22.91
N VAL A 179 1.54 -11.02 -22.25
CA VAL A 179 2.63 -10.48 -21.42
C VAL A 179 3.99 -10.75 -22.07
N ILE A 180 4.80 -9.71 -22.21
CA ILE A 180 6.22 -9.84 -22.55
C ILE A 180 7.02 -9.91 -21.26
N LEU A 181 7.68 -11.05 -21.03
CA LEU A 181 8.60 -11.23 -19.91
C LEU A 181 10.03 -10.90 -20.35
N VAL A 182 10.56 -9.75 -19.91
CA VAL A 182 11.91 -9.31 -20.22
C VAL A 182 12.90 -9.86 -19.20
N VAL A 183 13.84 -10.67 -19.69
CA VAL A 183 14.89 -11.28 -18.87
C VAL A 183 16.24 -10.95 -19.46
N ALA A 184 17.14 -10.36 -18.68
CA ALA A 184 18.46 -10.02 -19.18
C ALA A 184 19.35 -11.27 -19.27
N ALA A 185 20.09 -11.42 -20.37
CA ALA A 185 20.92 -12.58 -20.67
C ALA A 185 22.18 -12.67 -19.78
N ASP A 186 22.60 -11.55 -19.18
CA ASP A 186 23.71 -11.45 -18.23
C ASP A 186 23.27 -11.84 -16.80
N ASP A 187 22.08 -11.40 -16.38
CA ASP A 187 21.57 -11.59 -15.01
C ASP A 187 20.82 -12.93 -14.84
N GLY A 188 19.91 -13.25 -15.77
CA GLY A 188 19.02 -14.41 -15.69
C GLY A 188 17.74 -14.17 -14.88
N VAL A 189 17.14 -15.25 -14.39
CA VAL A 189 15.87 -15.18 -13.63
C VAL A 189 16.11 -14.66 -12.21
N MET A 190 15.45 -13.55 -11.88
CA MET A 190 15.52 -12.88 -10.57
C MET A 190 14.17 -12.98 -9.83
N PRO A 191 14.10 -12.69 -8.51
CA PRO A 191 12.85 -12.81 -7.75
C PRO A 191 11.66 -12.02 -8.34
N GLN A 192 11.89 -10.79 -8.83
CA GLN A 192 10.82 -9.99 -9.47
C GLN A 192 10.40 -10.55 -10.83
N THR A 193 11.28 -11.28 -11.53
CA THR A 193 10.90 -12.03 -12.74
C THR A 193 9.92 -13.15 -12.39
N VAL A 194 10.16 -13.85 -11.28
CA VAL A 194 9.25 -14.91 -10.78
C VAL A 194 7.92 -14.31 -10.34
N GLU A 195 7.93 -13.15 -9.68
CA GLU A 195 6.71 -12.43 -9.31
C GLU A 195 5.90 -12.02 -10.56
N ALA A 196 6.55 -11.42 -11.56
CA ALA A 196 5.92 -11.08 -12.84
C ALA A 196 5.32 -12.31 -13.53
N LEU A 197 6.05 -13.43 -13.54
CA LEU A 197 5.57 -14.70 -14.07
C LEU A 197 4.32 -15.20 -13.35
N ASN A 198 4.28 -15.10 -12.02
CA ASN A 198 3.13 -15.50 -11.23
C ASN A 198 1.91 -14.63 -11.53
N HIS A 199 2.08 -13.32 -11.74
CA HIS A 199 0.97 -12.45 -12.15
C HIS A 199 0.42 -12.80 -13.52
N ALA A 200 1.29 -13.04 -14.50
CA ALA A 200 0.88 -13.43 -15.85
C ALA A 200 0.13 -14.78 -15.84
N LYS A 201 0.63 -15.76 -15.08
CA LYS A 201 -0.03 -17.07 -14.90
C LYS A 201 -1.36 -16.96 -14.18
N ALA A 202 -1.45 -16.15 -13.12
CA ALA A 202 -2.69 -15.93 -12.38
C ALA A 202 -3.76 -15.21 -13.20
N ALA A 203 -3.35 -14.41 -14.19
CA ALA A 203 -4.23 -13.77 -15.16
C ALA A 203 -4.56 -14.67 -16.37
N GLU A 204 -3.98 -15.87 -16.45
CA GLU A 204 -4.15 -16.82 -17.56
C GLU A 204 -3.78 -16.24 -18.94
N VAL A 205 -2.80 -15.35 -18.96
CA VAL A 205 -2.37 -14.63 -20.16
C VAL A 205 -1.17 -15.32 -20.82
N PRO A 206 -1.16 -15.54 -22.16
CA PRO A 206 0.00 -16.04 -22.90
C PRO A 206 1.26 -15.18 -22.69
N ILE A 207 2.41 -15.84 -22.61
CA ILE A 207 3.70 -15.19 -22.30
C ILE A 207 4.66 -15.31 -23.48
N VAL A 208 5.22 -14.18 -23.90
CA VAL A 208 6.34 -14.11 -24.84
C VAL A 208 7.59 -13.68 -24.07
N VAL A 209 8.68 -14.44 -24.17
CA VAL A 209 9.92 -14.14 -23.43
C VAL A 209 10.88 -13.36 -24.33
N ALA A 210 11.23 -12.14 -23.90
CA ALA A 210 12.25 -11.32 -24.53
C ALA A 210 13.57 -11.43 -23.74
N VAL A 211 14.53 -12.18 -24.28
CA VAL A 211 15.86 -12.34 -23.68
C VAL A 211 16.72 -11.15 -24.09
N ASN A 212 16.85 -10.16 -23.20
CA ASN A 212 17.48 -8.87 -23.50
C ASN A 212 18.99 -8.86 -23.24
N LYS A 213 19.69 -7.82 -23.71
CA LYS A 213 21.13 -7.59 -23.56
C LYS A 213 22.02 -8.66 -24.21
N VAL A 214 21.59 -9.25 -25.32
CA VAL A 214 22.40 -10.25 -26.06
C VAL A 214 23.65 -9.66 -26.73
N ASP A 215 23.79 -8.33 -26.73
CA ASP A 215 24.97 -7.60 -27.21
C ASP A 215 26.16 -7.68 -26.24
N LYS A 216 25.94 -8.10 -24.99
CA LYS A 216 26.99 -8.17 -23.98
C LYS A 216 27.87 -9.42 -24.12
N PRO A 217 29.17 -9.32 -23.82
CA PRO A 217 30.10 -10.46 -23.95
C PRO A 217 29.82 -11.59 -22.94
N ASP A 218 29.20 -11.29 -21.82
CA ASP A 218 28.77 -12.20 -20.76
C ASP A 218 27.32 -12.71 -20.94
N ALA A 219 26.65 -12.32 -22.02
CA ALA A 219 25.28 -12.76 -22.31
C ALA A 219 25.21 -14.27 -22.55
N ASN A 220 24.30 -14.95 -21.86
CA ASN A 220 24.01 -16.36 -22.08
C ASN A 220 22.49 -16.61 -22.18
N PRO A 221 21.92 -16.49 -23.39
CA PRO A 221 20.49 -16.73 -23.62
C PRO A 221 20.04 -18.16 -23.30
N ASP A 222 20.90 -19.16 -23.54
CA ASP A 222 20.56 -20.56 -23.32
C ASP A 222 20.39 -20.87 -21.83
N LYS A 223 21.20 -20.25 -20.97
CA LYS A 223 21.03 -20.32 -19.52
C LYS A 223 19.66 -19.78 -19.10
N VAL A 224 19.21 -18.67 -19.67
CA VAL A 224 17.91 -18.07 -19.37
C VAL A 224 16.76 -19.01 -19.76
N ARG A 225 16.84 -19.61 -20.96
CA ARG A 225 15.86 -20.61 -21.43
C ARG A 225 15.78 -21.81 -20.48
N GLN A 226 16.94 -22.32 -20.06
CA GLN A 226 17.01 -23.44 -19.12
C GLN A 226 16.36 -23.07 -17.78
N GLN A 227 16.68 -21.89 -17.22
CA GLN A 227 16.09 -21.44 -15.97
C GLN A 227 14.57 -21.29 -16.05
N LEU A 228 14.05 -20.69 -17.13
CA LEU A 228 12.61 -20.49 -17.29
C LEU A 228 11.83 -21.80 -17.53
N THR A 229 12.51 -22.84 -18.04
CA THR A 229 11.94 -24.19 -18.15
C THR A 229 11.60 -24.76 -16.77
N ASP A 230 12.42 -24.51 -15.74
CA ASP A 230 12.14 -24.94 -14.36
C ASP A 230 10.88 -24.27 -13.79
N TYR A 231 10.51 -23.10 -14.32
CA TYR A 231 9.27 -22.39 -13.99
C TYR A 231 8.11 -22.72 -14.94
N GLY A 232 8.24 -23.74 -15.78
CA GLY A 232 7.18 -24.22 -16.66
C GLY A 232 6.96 -23.38 -17.93
N LEU A 233 7.93 -22.56 -18.32
CA LEU A 233 7.96 -21.92 -19.65
C LEU A 233 8.91 -22.70 -20.56
N LEU A 234 8.36 -23.58 -21.39
CA LEU A 234 9.13 -24.40 -22.31
C LEU A 234 9.19 -23.71 -23.68
N ALA A 235 10.39 -23.56 -24.24
CA ALA A 235 10.55 -22.95 -25.56
C ALA A 235 9.98 -23.84 -26.68
N GLU A 236 9.44 -23.22 -27.74
CA GLU A 236 8.93 -23.94 -28.93
C GLU A 236 9.97 -24.88 -29.56
N GLU A 237 11.25 -24.48 -29.57
CA GLU A 237 12.36 -25.31 -30.08
C GLU A 237 12.51 -26.64 -29.34
N TYR A 238 12.04 -26.72 -28.09
CA TYR A 238 12.03 -27.91 -27.25
C TYR A 238 10.66 -28.59 -27.19
N GLY A 239 9.73 -28.20 -28.06
CA GLY A 239 8.36 -28.72 -28.11
C GLY A 239 7.39 -28.07 -27.11
N GLY A 240 7.73 -26.89 -26.59
CA GLY A 240 6.83 -26.08 -25.77
C GLY A 240 5.95 -25.13 -26.58
N ASP A 241 5.27 -24.23 -25.86
CA ASP A 241 4.30 -23.23 -26.36
C ASP A 241 4.79 -21.78 -26.20
N THR A 242 5.91 -21.57 -25.50
CA THR A 242 6.40 -20.24 -25.19
C THR A 242 7.40 -19.78 -26.26
N MET A 243 7.15 -18.63 -26.88
CA MET A 243 8.11 -18.01 -27.81
C MET A 243 9.24 -17.31 -27.05
N PHE A 244 10.48 -17.60 -27.43
CA PHE A 244 11.69 -16.95 -26.88
C PHE A 244 12.39 -16.14 -27.98
N VAL A 245 12.45 -14.82 -27.80
CA VAL A 245 13.10 -13.92 -28.76
C VAL A 245 14.33 -13.27 -28.12
N ASN A 246 15.46 -13.38 -28.79
CA ASN A 246 16.71 -12.75 -28.37
C ASN A 246 16.74 -11.30 -28.85
N VAL A 247 16.84 -10.35 -27.91
CA VAL A 247 16.80 -8.93 -28.22
C VAL A 247 17.96 -8.17 -27.58
N ALA A 248 18.36 -7.07 -28.21
CA ALA A 248 19.23 -6.09 -27.60
C ALA A 248 18.63 -4.69 -27.82
N ALA A 249 17.97 -4.17 -26.79
CA ALA A 249 17.22 -2.92 -26.85
C ALA A 249 18.06 -1.70 -27.27
N LYS A 250 19.32 -1.61 -26.81
CA LYS A 250 20.21 -0.48 -27.13
C LYS A 250 20.61 -0.43 -28.62
N PRO A 251 21.15 -1.50 -29.22
CA PRO A 251 21.49 -1.52 -30.64
C PRO A 251 20.26 -1.71 -31.55
N GLY A 252 19.10 -2.10 -31.00
CA GLY A 252 17.88 -2.33 -31.77
C GLY A 252 17.81 -3.69 -32.45
N ILE A 253 18.54 -4.69 -31.95
CA ILE A 253 18.60 -6.04 -32.56
C ILE A 253 17.41 -6.88 -32.06
N GLY A 254 16.74 -7.58 -32.98
CA GLY A 254 15.66 -8.54 -32.67
C GLY A 254 14.32 -7.90 -32.28
N ILE A 255 14.16 -6.59 -32.44
CA ILE A 255 12.91 -5.89 -32.10
C ILE A 255 11.79 -6.25 -33.08
N ASP A 256 12.09 -6.28 -34.38
CA ASP A 256 11.10 -6.66 -35.40
C ASP A 256 10.66 -8.12 -35.20
N ASP A 257 11.60 -9.02 -34.90
CA ASP A 257 11.31 -10.42 -34.58
C ASP A 257 10.40 -10.56 -33.34
N LEU A 258 10.61 -9.70 -32.33
CA LEU A 258 9.76 -9.67 -31.13
C LEU A 258 8.34 -9.20 -31.47
N LEU A 259 8.20 -8.17 -32.30
CA LEU A 259 6.91 -7.64 -32.73
C LEU A 259 6.14 -8.68 -33.56
N GLU A 260 6.84 -9.40 -34.44
CA GLU A 260 6.27 -10.52 -35.18
C GLU A 260 5.83 -11.67 -34.26
N ALA A 261 6.67 -12.08 -33.31
CA ALA A 261 6.34 -13.12 -32.34
C ALA A 261 5.08 -12.81 -31.52
N ILE A 262 4.89 -11.54 -31.13
CA ILE A 262 3.69 -11.08 -30.42
C ILE A 262 2.44 -11.26 -31.29
N LEU A 263 2.49 -10.86 -32.56
CA LEU A 263 1.36 -11.00 -33.48
C LEU A 263 1.05 -12.47 -33.77
N LEU A 264 2.08 -13.30 -33.96
CA LEU A 264 1.91 -14.73 -34.16
C LEU A 264 1.28 -15.40 -32.93
N THR A 265 1.74 -15.04 -31.73
CA THR A 265 1.17 -15.54 -30.47
C THR A 265 -0.30 -15.12 -30.33
N ALA A 266 -0.62 -13.87 -30.68
CA ALA A 266 -1.99 -13.37 -30.68
C ALA A 266 -2.88 -14.17 -31.63
N ASP A 267 -2.44 -14.38 -32.88
CA ASP A 267 -3.23 -15.07 -33.89
C ASP A 267 -3.37 -16.58 -33.63
N ALA A 268 -2.34 -17.20 -33.02
CA ALA A 268 -2.34 -18.63 -32.73
C ALA A 268 -3.11 -18.99 -31.46
N SER A 269 -3.06 -18.14 -30.43
CA SER A 269 -3.56 -18.46 -29.09
C SER A 269 -4.86 -17.76 -28.73
N LEU A 270 -5.23 -16.68 -29.43
CA LEU A 270 -6.31 -15.79 -29.01
C LEU A 270 -7.24 -15.40 -30.17
N GLU A 271 -8.54 -15.48 -29.94
CA GLU A 271 -9.55 -14.89 -30.83
C GLU A 271 -9.83 -13.44 -30.42
N LEU A 272 -8.93 -12.52 -30.81
CA LEU A 272 -9.00 -11.12 -30.43
C LEU A 272 -10.07 -10.35 -31.23
N THR A 273 -11.31 -10.46 -30.77
CA THR A 273 -12.44 -9.74 -31.34
C THR A 273 -13.13 -8.84 -30.30
N ALA A 274 -13.71 -7.73 -30.76
CA ALA A 274 -14.52 -6.87 -29.93
C ALA A 274 -15.63 -6.19 -30.73
N PRO A 275 -16.78 -5.89 -30.10
CA PRO A 275 -17.80 -5.08 -30.73
C PRO A 275 -17.34 -3.63 -30.81
N ILE A 276 -17.49 -3.01 -31.98
CA ILE A 276 -17.30 -1.57 -32.18
C ILE A 276 -18.57 -0.76 -31.94
N ASP A 277 -19.72 -1.41 -32.11
CA ASP A 277 -21.03 -0.83 -31.90
C ASP A 277 -21.42 -0.86 -30.42
N GLY A 278 -22.03 0.22 -29.95
CA GLY A 278 -22.54 0.34 -28.58
C GLY A 278 -21.70 1.24 -27.67
N PRO A 279 -22.11 1.35 -26.39
CA PRO A 279 -21.45 2.22 -25.42
C PRO A 279 -20.02 1.75 -25.16
N ALA A 280 -19.08 2.69 -25.20
CA ALA A 280 -17.69 2.41 -24.91
C ALA A 280 -17.50 1.90 -23.48
N GLN A 281 -16.74 0.84 -23.33
CA GLN A 281 -16.38 0.25 -22.04
C GLN A 281 -14.89 -0.03 -22.01
N GLY A 282 -14.30 0.03 -20.83
CA GLY A 282 -12.92 -0.35 -20.64
C GLY A 282 -12.41 -0.01 -19.25
N VAL A 283 -11.13 0.30 -19.14
CA VAL A 283 -10.45 0.52 -17.86
C VAL A 283 -9.66 1.82 -17.86
N ALA A 284 -9.69 2.53 -16.74
CA ALA A 284 -8.78 3.64 -16.47
C ALA A 284 -7.40 3.08 -16.08
N VAL A 285 -6.41 3.20 -16.95
CA VAL A 285 -5.06 2.68 -16.72
C VAL A 285 -4.32 3.53 -15.70
N GLU A 286 -4.35 4.85 -15.90
CA GLU A 286 -3.75 5.83 -14.98
C GLU A 286 -4.57 7.13 -15.00
N ALA A 287 -4.56 7.87 -13.89
CA ALA A 287 -5.26 9.14 -13.78
C ALA A 287 -4.49 10.14 -12.92
N HIS A 288 -4.55 11.41 -13.30
CA HIS A 288 -3.84 12.50 -12.64
C HIS A 288 -4.57 13.85 -12.75
N LEU A 289 -4.08 14.86 -12.04
CA LEU A 289 -4.53 16.25 -12.19
C LEU A 289 -3.56 17.04 -13.06
N ASP A 290 -4.04 17.54 -14.19
CA ASP A 290 -3.28 18.39 -15.09
C ASP A 290 -3.64 19.88 -14.86
N LYS A 291 -2.61 20.73 -14.79
CA LYS A 291 -2.75 22.17 -14.56
C LYS A 291 -3.41 22.84 -15.76
N GLY A 292 -4.67 23.26 -15.57
CA GLY A 292 -5.46 23.97 -16.57
C GLY A 292 -6.38 23.06 -17.38
N ARG A 293 -6.14 21.74 -17.37
CA ARG A 293 -7.01 20.74 -18.01
C ARG A 293 -7.92 20.01 -17.02
N GLY A 294 -7.61 20.06 -15.73
CA GLY A 294 -8.42 19.45 -14.67
C GLY A 294 -8.07 17.98 -14.47
N ALA A 295 -9.05 17.18 -14.05
CA ALA A 295 -8.86 15.74 -13.90
C ALA A 295 -8.80 15.06 -15.27
N VAL A 296 -7.77 14.25 -15.47
CA VAL A 296 -7.50 13.52 -16.71
C VAL A 296 -7.24 12.06 -16.39
N ALA A 297 -7.63 11.18 -17.31
CA ALA A 297 -7.40 9.74 -17.17
C ALA A 297 -6.99 9.13 -18.51
N THR A 298 -5.92 8.35 -18.50
CA THR A 298 -5.56 7.47 -19.60
C THR A 298 -6.46 6.24 -19.52
N VAL A 299 -7.33 6.07 -20.51
CA VAL A 299 -8.27 4.95 -20.57
C VAL A 299 -7.91 4.02 -21.72
N LEU A 300 -8.10 2.73 -21.52
CA LEU A 300 -8.01 1.72 -22.57
C LEU A 300 -9.42 1.22 -22.88
N VAL A 301 -9.88 1.47 -24.11
CA VAL A 301 -11.18 0.99 -24.59
C VAL A 301 -11.09 -0.51 -24.84
N GLN A 302 -12.00 -1.30 -24.28
CA GLN A 302 -12.09 -2.75 -24.48
C GLN A 302 -13.24 -3.14 -25.41
N LYS A 303 -14.37 -2.42 -25.32
CA LYS A 303 -15.57 -2.65 -26.14
C LYS A 303 -16.18 -1.31 -26.55
N GLY A 304 -16.86 -1.28 -27.69
CA GLY A 304 -17.49 -0.08 -28.24
C GLY A 304 -16.50 0.96 -28.74
N THR A 305 -17.02 2.13 -29.09
CA THR A 305 -16.21 3.26 -29.59
C THR A 305 -16.47 4.49 -28.73
N LEU A 306 -15.42 5.01 -28.11
CA LEU A 306 -15.49 6.23 -27.31
C LEU A 306 -15.34 7.45 -28.21
N ARG A 307 -16.21 8.46 -28.05
CA ARG A 307 -16.20 9.69 -28.84
C ARG A 307 -16.07 10.93 -27.97
N ALA A 308 -15.52 11.99 -28.57
CA ALA A 308 -15.55 13.31 -27.95
C ALA A 308 -17.01 13.80 -27.84
N GLY A 309 -17.42 14.17 -26.63
CA GLY A 309 -18.80 14.56 -26.31
C GLY A 309 -19.61 13.50 -25.55
N ASP A 310 -19.11 12.28 -25.43
CA ASP A 310 -19.77 11.22 -24.67
C ASP A 310 -19.74 11.50 -23.17
N SER A 311 -20.76 11.03 -22.45
CA SER A 311 -20.80 11.06 -20.99
C SER A 311 -20.12 9.80 -20.47
N ILE A 312 -19.16 9.95 -19.56
CA ILE A 312 -18.31 8.84 -19.08
C ILE A 312 -18.32 8.78 -17.55
N VAL A 313 -18.45 7.57 -17.01
CA VAL A 313 -18.23 7.25 -15.59
C VAL A 313 -17.04 6.32 -15.49
N ALA A 314 -16.09 6.63 -14.61
CA ALA A 314 -14.95 5.79 -14.27
C ALA A 314 -14.91 5.66 -12.74
N GLY A 315 -15.33 4.50 -12.22
CA GLY A 315 -15.53 4.30 -10.78
C GLY A 315 -16.45 5.36 -10.16
N GLY A 316 -15.92 6.16 -9.24
CA GLY A 316 -16.66 7.29 -8.62
C GLY A 316 -16.54 8.62 -9.36
N ALA A 317 -15.66 8.73 -10.36
CA ALA A 317 -15.52 9.91 -11.19
C ALA A 317 -16.50 9.86 -12.36
N HIS A 318 -17.05 11.00 -12.73
CA HIS A 318 -17.89 11.13 -13.93
C HIS A 318 -17.61 12.45 -14.64
N GLY A 319 -18.03 12.55 -15.90
CA GLY A 319 -17.98 13.80 -16.63
C GLY A 319 -18.36 13.62 -18.08
N ARG A 320 -18.15 14.67 -18.86
CA ARG A 320 -18.36 14.65 -20.30
C ARG A 320 -17.00 14.79 -20.99
N VAL A 321 -16.71 13.90 -21.93
CA VAL A 321 -15.45 13.89 -22.69
C VAL A 321 -15.35 15.17 -23.49
N ARG A 322 -14.49 16.10 -23.04
CA ARG A 322 -14.27 17.39 -23.72
C ARG A 322 -13.36 17.23 -24.93
N ALA A 323 -12.33 16.41 -24.76
CA ALA A 323 -11.37 16.06 -25.78
C ALA A 323 -10.70 14.73 -25.39
N MET A 324 -10.21 14.03 -26.40
CA MET A 324 -9.36 12.86 -26.24
C MET A 324 -8.03 13.15 -26.92
N LEU A 325 -6.93 12.79 -26.27
CA LEU A 325 -5.59 12.91 -26.82
C LEU A 325 -4.97 11.52 -27.00
N ASP A 326 -4.19 11.35 -28.05
CA ASP A 326 -3.36 10.16 -28.25
C ASP A 326 -2.06 10.24 -27.42
N GLU A 327 -1.22 9.21 -27.52
CA GLU A 327 0.08 9.11 -26.86
C GLU A 327 1.09 10.20 -27.25
N ASN A 328 0.84 10.91 -28.35
CA ASN A 328 1.65 12.00 -28.88
C ASN A 328 1.06 13.38 -28.53
N GLY A 329 -0.06 13.42 -27.79
CA GLY A 329 -0.77 14.64 -27.42
C GLY A 329 -1.62 15.24 -28.54
N GLN A 330 -1.86 14.50 -29.63
CA GLN A 330 -2.71 14.93 -30.74
C GLN A 330 -4.17 14.61 -30.44
N GLN A 331 -5.09 15.45 -30.90
CA GLN A 331 -6.52 15.22 -30.68
C GLN A 331 -7.04 14.07 -31.54
N VAL A 332 -7.79 13.18 -30.91
CA VAL A 332 -8.49 12.07 -31.56
C VAL A 332 -10.00 12.24 -31.37
N ALA A 333 -10.75 12.07 -32.45
CA ALA A 333 -12.21 12.23 -32.44
C ALA A 333 -12.92 10.98 -31.90
N GLU A 334 -12.39 9.81 -32.21
CA GLU A 334 -12.94 8.50 -31.85
C GLU A 334 -11.80 7.57 -31.40
N ALA A 335 -12.11 6.69 -30.45
CA ALA A 335 -11.22 5.64 -29.96
C ALA A 335 -11.97 4.30 -29.91
N GLY A 336 -11.57 3.38 -30.78
CA GLY A 336 -12.11 2.02 -30.82
C GLY A 336 -11.42 1.06 -29.84
N PRO A 337 -11.82 -0.22 -29.85
CA PRO A 337 -11.25 -1.24 -28.97
C PRO A 337 -9.72 -1.34 -29.07
N ALA A 338 -9.08 -1.63 -27.94
CA ALA A 338 -7.64 -1.67 -27.71
C ALA A 338 -6.87 -0.36 -27.95
N ARG A 339 -7.51 0.78 -28.27
CA ARG A 339 -6.81 2.06 -28.42
C ARG A 339 -6.75 2.81 -27.08
N PRO A 340 -5.55 3.15 -26.57
CA PRO A 340 -5.41 3.97 -25.38
C PRO A 340 -5.61 5.45 -25.73
N VAL A 341 -6.36 6.18 -24.90
CA VAL A 341 -6.56 7.63 -25.07
C VAL A 341 -6.58 8.35 -23.74
N LEU A 342 -6.03 9.56 -23.70
CA LEU A 342 -6.11 10.46 -22.56
C LEU A 342 -7.42 11.26 -22.63
N VAL A 343 -8.33 10.98 -21.70
CA VAL A 343 -9.64 11.61 -21.61
C VAL A 343 -9.58 12.85 -20.72
N LEU A 344 -10.12 13.94 -21.25
CA LEU A 344 -10.27 15.23 -20.57
C LEU A 344 -11.74 15.50 -20.25
N GLY A 345 -12.03 16.09 -19.08
CA GLY A 345 -13.37 16.55 -18.72
C GLY A 345 -14.05 15.80 -17.58
N LEU A 346 -13.30 14.98 -16.84
CA LEU A 346 -13.77 14.34 -15.61
C LEU A 346 -13.90 15.37 -14.48
N THR A 347 -14.87 15.16 -13.60
CA THR A 347 -15.11 16.01 -12.43
C THR A 347 -14.10 15.79 -11.30
N SER A 348 -13.55 14.58 -11.22
CA SER A 348 -12.55 14.15 -10.23
C SER A 348 -11.63 13.11 -10.85
N VAL A 349 -10.51 12.83 -10.19
CA VAL A 349 -9.54 11.82 -10.64
C VAL A 349 -10.10 10.43 -10.28
N PRO A 350 -10.37 9.55 -11.25
CA PRO A 350 -10.74 8.16 -10.96
C PRO A 350 -9.58 7.41 -10.33
N SER A 351 -9.88 6.30 -9.66
CA SER A 351 -8.82 5.39 -9.22
C SER A 351 -8.24 4.67 -10.43
N ALA A 352 -6.93 4.41 -10.40
CA ALA A 352 -6.32 3.56 -11.40
C ALA A 352 -6.92 2.14 -11.29
N GLY A 353 -7.22 1.52 -12.44
CA GLY A 353 -7.94 0.24 -12.55
C GLY A 353 -9.46 0.34 -12.49
N ASP A 354 -10.04 1.53 -12.28
CA ASP A 354 -11.49 1.67 -12.30
C ASP A 354 -12.05 1.36 -13.70
N THR A 355 -13.08 0.51 -13.75
CA THR A 355 -13.82 0.29 -14.99
C THR A 355 -14.57 1.55 -15.38
N PHE A 356 -14.50 1.89 -16.66
CA PHE A 356 -15.25 2.99 -17.23
C PHE A 356 -16.33 2.50 -18.18
N LEU A 357 -17.39 3.30 -18.25
CA LEU A 357 -18.52 3.11 -19.13
C LEU A 357 -18.95 4.47 -19.68
N ALA A 358 -19.14 4.52 -21.00
CA ALA A 358 -19.77 5.63 -21.67
C ALA A 358 -21.29 5.40 -21.73
N ALA A 359 -22.05 6.49 -21.62
CA ALA A 359 -23.48 6.50 -21.83
C ALA A 359 -23.88 7.80 -22.54
N GLU A 360 -25.10 7.81 -23.09
CA GLU A 360 -25.62 8.96 -23.83
C GLU A 360 -26.12 10.09 -22.90
N ASP A 361 -26.50 9.76 -21.66
CA ASP A 361 -27.11 10.71 -20.72
C ASP A 361 -26.21 10.98 -19.50
N ASP A 362 -25.85 12.26 -19.34
CA ASP A 362 -25.10 12.79 -18.19
C ASP A 362 -25.74 12.41 -16.84
N ARG A 363 -27.08 12.34 -16.78
CA ARG A 363 -27.79 12.03 -15.54
C ARG A 363 -27.55 10.59 -15.09
N THR A 364 -27.61 9.64 -16.02
CA THR A 364 -27.37 8.21 -15.76
C THR A 364 -25.97 7.99 -15.23
N VAL A 365 -24.97 8.57 -15.90
CA VAL A 365 -23.55 8.48 -15.53
C VAL A 365 -23.31 9.03 -14.12
N ARG A 366 -23.92 10.16 -13.79
CA ARG A 366 -23.82 10.77 -12.44
C ARG A 366 -24.44 9.88 -11.37
N GLN A 367 -25.62 9.31 -11.62
CA GLN A 367 -26.29 8.43 -10.64
C GLN A 367 -25.49 7.15 -10.39
N ILE A 368 -24.90 6.55 -11.43
CA ILE A 368 -24.00 5.39 -11.30
C ILE A 368 -22.79 5.75 -10.44
N ALA A 369 -22.14 6.89 -10.71
CA ALA A 369 -20.98 7.35 -9.95
C ALA A 369 -21.31 7.60 -8.46
N GLU A 370 -22.43 8.28 -8.17
CA GLU A 370 -22.89 8.55 -6.80
C GLU A 370 -23.19 7.25 -6.03
N GLN A 371 -23.81 6.25 -6.68
CA GLN A 371 -24.07 4.95 -6.07
C GLN A 371 -22.78 4.15 -5.84
N ARG A 372 -21.86 4.10 -6.81
CA ARG A 372 -20.53 3.47 -6.64
C ARG A 372 -19.74 4.11 -5.49
N GLN A 373 -19.78 5.43 -5.36
CA GLN A 373 -19.11 6.15 -4.27
C GLN A 373 -19.78 5.90 -2.91
N ALA A 374 -21.11 5.81 -2.86
CA ALA A 374 -21.84 5.45 -1.63
C ALA A 374 -21.46 4.03 -1.17
N ARG A 375 -21.43 3.06 -2.09
CA ARG A 375 -21.02 1.66 -1.80
C ARG A 375 -19.58 1.56 -1.30
N ARG A 376 -18.63 2.21 -1.98
CA ARG A 376 -17.22 2.23 -1.55
C ARG A 376 -17.06 2.80 -0.13
N ARG A 377 -17.82 3.86 0.20
CA ARG A 377 -17.81 4.43 1.55
C ARG A 377 -18.39 3.45 2.58
N ALA A 378 -19.53 2.83 2.29
CA ALA A 378 -20.14 1.85 3.18
C ALA A 378 -19.20 0.67 3.46
N ALA A 379 -18.54 0.13 2.44
CA ALA A 379 -17.55 -0.94 2.58
C ALA A 379 -16.31 -0.51 3.38
N ALA A 380 -15.79 0.70 3.15
CA ALA A 380 -14.68 1.24 3.93
C ALA A 380 -15.06 1.42 5.41
N PHE A 381 -16.28 1.89 5.70
CA PHE A 381 -16.76 2.02 7.08
C PHE A 381 -16.89 0.67 7.77
N ALA A 382 -17.43 -0.34 7.08
CA ALA A 382 -17.52 -1.71 7.59
C ALA A 382 -16.14 -2.30 7.95
N ASN A 383 -15.12 -2.07 7.12
CA ASN A 383 -13.76 -2.55 7.37
C ASN A 383 -13.01 -1.71 8.42
N SER A 384 -13.33 -0.42 8.56
CA SER A 384 -12.72 0.45 9.58
C SER A 384 -13.25 0.24 11.00
N GLY A 385 -14.35 -0.51 11.13
CA GLY A 385 -14.90 -0.95 12.40
C GLY A 385 -14.03 -2.02 13.03
N ALA A 386 -12.85 -1.65 13.53
CA ALA A 386 -12.18 -2.46 14.55
C ALA A 386 -13.21 -2.81 15.62
N LYS A 387 -13.33 -4.09 15.97
CA LYS A 387 -14.24 -4.67 16.95
C LYS A 387 -14.04 -3.99 18.31
N ALA A 388 -14.60 -2.79 18.48
CA ALA A 388 -14.49 -1.98 19.68
C ALA A 388 -15.52 -2.49 20.68
N THR A 389 -15.33 -3.72 21.16
CA THR A 389 -15.98 -4.15 22.38
C THR A 389 -15.41 -3.34 23.54
N LEU A 390 -16.18 -3.24 24.62
CA LEU A 390 -15.73 -2.56 25.85
C LEU A 390 -14.43 -3.19 26.38
N GLU A 391 -14.22 -4.49 26.13
CA GLU A 391 -12.98 -5.20 26.42
C GLU A 391 -11.82 -4.74 25.54
N THR A 392 -12.01 -4.57 24.22
CA THR A 392 -10.97 -4.07 23.32
C THR A 392 -10.56 -2.63 23.67
N LEU A 393 -11.53 -1.78 24.01
CA LEU A 393 -11.27 -0.42 24.48
C LEU A 393 -10.49 -0.42 25.81
N MET A 394 -10.84 -1.30 26.76
CA MET A 394 -10.10 -1.45 28.01
C MET A 394 -8.73 -2.09 27.82
N ALA A 395 -8.55 -2.96 26.83
CA ALA A 395 -7.26 -3.55 26.46
C ALA A 395 -6.34 -2.49 25.84
N GLN A 396 -6.84 -1.68 24.90
CA GLN A 396 -6.10 -0.56 24.31
C GLN A 396 -5.72 0.49 25.36
N LEU A 397 -6.59 0.76 26.34
CA LEU A 397 -6.27 1.62 27.48
C LEU A 397 -5.21 1.01 28.43
N LYS A 398 -5.09 -0.33 28.48
CA LYS A 398 -4.08 -1.05 29.29
C LYS A 398 -2.73 -1.20 28.58
N GLU A 399 -2.72 -1.25 27.25
CA GLU A 399 -1.52 -1.47 26.43
C GLU A 399 -0.59 -0.24 26.38
N GLY A 400 -1.01 0.89 26.96
CA GLY A 400 -0.29 2.16 26.89
C GLY A 400 -0.54 2.89 25.58
N GLU A 401 -0.34 4.22 25.57
CA GLU A 401 -0.44 5.02 24.34
C GLU A 401 0.65 4.58 23.35
N LYS A 402 0.28 3.82 22.32
CA LYS A 402 1.13 3.57 21.16
C LYS A 402 1.44 4.91 20.51
N THR A 403 2.69 5.11 20.12
CA THR A 403 3.09 6.35 19.45
C THR A 403 2.68 6.24 17.99
N SER A 404 1.77 7.08 17.54
CA SER A 404 1.25 7.02 16.17
C SER A 404 1.89 8.09 15.29
N LEU A 405 2.33 7.68 14.09
CA LEU A 405 2.76 8.58 13.03
C LEU A 405 1.60 8.75 12.05
N THR A 406 1.05 9.97 12.03
CA THR A 406 -0.04 10.32 11.13
C THR A 406 0.52 10.89 9.81
N LEU A 407 0.09 10.31 8.68
CA LEU A 407 0.55 10.69 7.34
C LEU A 407 -0.59 11.20 6.45
N VAL A 408 -0.31 12.27 5.71
CA VAL A 408 -1.08 12.69 4.53
C VAL A 408 -0.24 12.45 3.29
N ILE A 409 -0.75 11.69 2.33
CA ILE A 409 -0.04 11.36 1.09
C ILE A 409 -0.64 12.15 -0.07
N LYS A 410 0.18 12.95 -0.75
CA LYS A 410 -0.16 13.60 -2.02
C LYS A 410 0.77 13.16 -3.11
N GLY A 411 0.23 12.72 -4.23
CA GLY A 411 1.00 12.29 -5.40
C GLY A 411 0.56 12.97 -6.68
N ASP A 412 1.36 12.83 -7.72
CA ASP A 412 1.09 13.34 -9.05
C ASP A 412 0.01 12.52 -9.79
N SER A 413 0.02 11.19 -9.65
CA SER A 413 -1.01 10.29 -10.19
C SER A 413 -1.68 9.44 -9.10
N SER A 414 -2.87 8.94 -9.39
CA SER A 414 -3.59 8.02 -8.50
C SER A 414 -2.78 6.74 -8.25
N GLY A 415 -2.04 6.27 -9.25
CA GLY A 415 -1.23 5.07 -9.14
C GLY A 415 -0.07 5.24 -8.17
N SER A 416 0.67 6.35 -8.27
CA SER A 416 1.81 6.63 -7.39
C SER A 416 1.40 6.70 -5.91
N VAL A 417 0.23 7.28 -5.62
CA VAL A 417 -0.31 7.40 -4.26
C VAL A 417 -0.62 6.03 -3.67
N GLU A 418 -1.30 5.18 -4.43
CA GLU A 418 -1.65 3.81 -4.02
C GLU A 418 -0.39 2.97 -3.77
N ALA A 419 0.57 3.01 -4.70
CA ALA A 419 1.81 2.26 -4.57
C ALA A 419 2.66 2.71 -3.37
N LEU A 420 2.74 4.02 -3.12
CA LEU A 420 3.46 4.54 -1.95
C LEU A 420 2.76 4.13 -0.64
N GLU A 421 1.44 4.19 -0.58
CA GLU A 421 0.67 3.74 0.58
C GLU A 421 0.89 2.26 0.88
N ASP A 422 0.73 1.40 -0.13
CA ASP A 422 0.94 -0.04 0.01
C ASP A 422 2.38 -0.37 0.45
N ALA A 423 3.37 0.35 -0.11
CA ALA A 423 4.76 0.18 0.26
C ALA A 423 5.03 0.59 1.71
N LEU A 424 4.41 1.68 2.18
CA LEU A 424 4.52 2.13 3.56
C LEU A 424 3.86 1.15 4.54
N PHE A 425 2.75 0.50 4.17
CA PHE A 425 2.10 -0.52 5.00
C PHE A 425 2.88 -1.84 5.10
N LYS A 426 3.75 -2.12 4.12
CA LYS A 426 4.64 -3.29 4.14
C LYS A 426 5.88 -3.11 5.01
N ILE A 427 6.17 -1.89 5.47
CA ILE A 427 7.29 -1.64 6.38
C ILE A 427 7.03 -2.43 7.67
N GLU A 428 8.04 -3.14 8.15
CA GLU A 428 7.98 -3.80 9.46
C GLU A 428 8.06 -2.73 10.56
N ILE A 429 6.95 -2.51 11.26
CA ILE A 429 6.84 -1.50 12.31
C ILE A 429 6.85 -2.22 13.67
N PRO A 430 7.65 -1.76 14.66
CA PRO A 430 7.57 -2.28 16.02
C PRO A 430 6.17 -2.09 16.62
N ASP A 431 5.72 -3.03 17.47
CA ASP A 431 4.37 -3.04 18.07
C ASP A 431 4.00 -1.78 18.88
N GLU A 432 5.02 -1.01 19.26
CA GLU A 432 4.91 0.25 20.02
C GLU A 432 4.50 1.45 19.15
N ILE A 433 4.63 1.34 17.83
CA ILE A 433 4.38 2.41 16.86
C ILE A 433 3.26 2.03 15.91
N GLN A 434 2.38 2.99 15.61
CA GLN A 434 1.31 2.80 14.64
C GLN A 434 1.44 3.80 13.49
N LEU A 435 1.51 3.31 12.25
CA LEU A 435 1.40 4.16 11.07
C LEU A 435 -0.08 4.36 10.71
N LYS A 436 -0.49 5.61 10.53
CA LYS A 436 -1.86 5.96 10.16
C LYS A 436 -1.90 6.92 8.99
N VAL A 437 -2.37 6.45 7.83
CA VAL A 437 -2.65 7.31 6.68
C VAL A 437 -4.05 7.91 6.86
N ILE A 438 -4.13 9.23 7.12
CA ILE A 438 -5.42 9.91 7.36
C ILE A 438 -6.08 10.42 6.08
N HIS A 439 -5.26 10.74 5.08
CA HIS A 439 -5.76 11.22 3.80
C HIS A 439 -4.75 10.93 2.70
N ARG A 440 -5.30 10.55 1.55
CA ARG A 440 -4.57 10.38 0.31
C ARG A 440 -5.27 11.19 -0.78
N GLY A 441 -4.49 11.83 -1.64
CA GLY A 441 -5.06 12.61 -2.73
C GLY A 441 -4.07 12.82 -3.87
N VAL A 442 -4.63 13.10 -5.04
CA VAL A 442 -3.86 13.42 -6.25
C VAL A 442 -3.75 14.93 -6.39
N GLY A 443 -2.62 15.42 -6.88
CA GLY A 443 -2.35 16.82 -7.15
C GLY A 443 -1.54 17.54 -6.08
N ALA A 444 -1.37 18.85 -6.28
CA ALA A 444 -0.59 19.71 -5.39
C ALA A 444 -1.17 19.74 -3.97
N ILE A 445 -0.29 19.94 -2.99
CA ILE A 445 -0.67 20.07 -1.57
C ILE A 445 -1.46 21.37 -1.37
N THR A 446 -2.63 21.26 -0.74
CA THR A 446 -3.60 22.34 -0.53
C THR A 446 -3.67 22.77 0.95
N GLU A 447 -4.33 23.91 1.20
CA GLU A 447 -4.58 24.40 2.57
C GLU A 447 -5.44 23.42 3.40
N SER A 448 -6.37 22.69 2.75
CA SER A 448 -7.19 21.67 3.40
C SER A 448 -6.36 20.50 3.94
N ASP A 449 -5.28 20.14 3.24
CA ASP A 449 -4.38 19.04 3.67
C ASP A 449 -3.59 19.44 4.91
N VAL A 450 -3.11 20.69 4.97
CA VAL A 450 -2.44 21.24 6.15
C VAL A 450 -3.39 21.33 7.33
N ASN A 451 -4.63 21.80 7.11
CA ASN A 451 -5.64 21.84 8.17
C ASN A 451 -5.93 20.44 8.71
N LEU A 452 -6.09 19.45 7.83
CA LEU A 452 -6.36 18.08 8.25
C LEU A 452 -5.21 17.49 9.06
N ALA A 453 -3.96 17.70 8.61
CA ALA A 453 -2.77 17.29 9.36
C ALA A 453 -2.63 18.03 10.70
N SER A 454 -3.04 19.30 10.80
CA SER A 454 -3.02 20.04 12.06
C SER A 454 -4.13 19.65 13.03
N ALA A 455 -5.23 19.08 12.52
CA ALA A 455 -6.40 18.70 13.32
C ALA A 455 -6.27 17.30 13.93
N SER A 456 -5.34 16.47 13.44
CA SER A 456 -5.03 15.20 14.09
C SER A 456 -4.43 15.47 15.48
N SER A 457 -5.02 14.85 16.49
CA SER A 457 -4.70 14.99 17.92
C SER A 457 -3.33 14.42 18.33
N GLU A 458 -2.48 14.05 17.37
CA GLU A 458 -1.21 13.38 17.57
C GLU A 458 -0.06 14.32 17.18
N GLN A 459 1.00 14.35 18.00
CA GLN A 459 2.06 15.36 17.96
C GLN A 459 2.97 15.32 16.70
N THR A 460 2.73 14.39 15.76
CA THR A 460 3.58 14.16 14.58
C THR A 460 2.73 13.87 13.35
N ALA A 461 2.19 14.91 12.73
CA ALA A 461 1.54 14.81 11.42
C ALA A 461 2.51 15.26 10.32
N THR A 462 2.78 14.37 9.36
CA THR A 462 3.69 14.63 8.23
C THR A 462 2.93 14.56 6.91
N ILE A 463 3.15 15.54 6.04
CA ILE A 463 2.63 15.53 4.67
C ILE A 463 3.74 15.08 3.72
N ILE A 464 3.47 14.01 2.97
CA ILE A 464 4.35 13.48 1.94
C ILE A 464 3.86 13.95 0.58
N GLY A 465 4.69 14.71 -0.14
CA GLY A 465 4.47 15.11 -1.53
C GLY A 465 5.33 14.30 -2.49
N PHE A 466 4.74 13.37 -3.22
CA PHE A 466 5.39 12.56 -4.24
C PHE A 466 5.22 13.20 -5.63
N ASN A 467 6.31 13.68 -6.25
CA ASN A 467 6.31 14.43 -7.51
C ASN A 467 5.41 15.67 -7.56
N VAL A 468 4.93 16.14 -6.40
CA VAL A 468 4.08 17.31 -6.27
C VAL A 468 4.71 18.35 -5.35
N ARG A 469 4.31 19.61 -5.50
CA ARG A 469 4.80 20.70 -4.65
C ARG A 469 3.67 21.55 -4.09
N ALA A 470 3.86 22.02 -2.86
CA ALA A 470 2.99 23.02 -2.24
C ALA A 470 3.29 24.43 -2.76
N SER A 471 2.29 25.30 -2.78
CA SER A 471 2.49 26.73 -3.01
C SER A 471 3.17 27.39 -1.81
N ASN A 472 3.81 28.56 -2.01
CA ASN A 472 4.49 29.28 -0.92
C ASN A 472 3.54 29.61 0.25
N LYS A 473 2.29 29.98 -0.06
CA LYS A 473 1.26 30.25 0.96
C LYS A 473 0.95 29.01 1.82
N VAL A 474 0.89 27.84 1.21
CA VAL A 474 0.64 26.56 1.91
C VAL A 474 1.84 26.18 2.77
N LYS A 475 3.07 26.43 2.31
CA LYS A 475 4.29 26.21 3.11
C LYS A 475 4.31 27.08 4.37
N GLU A 476 4.08 28.39 4.21
CA GLU A 476 4.03 29.31 5.35
C GLU A 476 2.94 28.91 6.37
N MET A 477 1.82 28.37 5.89
CA MET A 477 0.75 27.87 6.74
C MET A 477 1.16 26.60 7.48
N ALA A 478 1.84 25.66 6.82
CA ALA A 478 2.35 24.45 7.44
C ALA A 478 3.40 24.76 8.51
N ASP A 479 4.32 25.67 8.24
CA ASP A 479 5.33 26.13 9.21
C ASP A 479 4.69 26.74 10.46
N ARG A 480 3.60 27.52 10.29
CA ARG A 480 2.84 28.09 11.42
C ARG A 480 2.06 27.05 12.21
N ALA A 481 1.56 26.02 11.53
CA ALA A 481 0.82 24.92 12.13
C ALA A 481 1.73 23.85 12.75
N GLY A 482 3.05 23.92 12.53
CA GLY A 482 4.01 22.91 12.96
C GLY A 482 3.90 21.59 12.20
N VAL A 483 3.36 21.61 10.97
CA VAL A 483 3.19 20.43 10.11
C VAL A 483 4.38 20.33 9.17
N GLU A 484 5.09 19.20 9.22
CA GLU A 484 6.24 18.96 8.32
C GLU A 484 5.74 18.54 6.93
N ILE A 485 6.30 19.16 5.88
CA ILE A 485 6.07 18.76 4.48
C ILE A 485 7.37 18.24 3.88
N ARG A 486 7.38 16.97 3.46
CA ARG A 486 8.51 16.33 2.78
C ARG A 486 8.18 16.07 1.31
N TYR A 487 9.18 16.24 0.44
CA TYR A 487 9.03 16.09 -1.00
C TYR A 487 9.93 14.98 -1.51
N TYR A 488 9.37 14.06 -2.30
CA TYR A 488 10.12 12.96 -2.89
C TYR A 488 9.80 12.85 -4.38
N SER A 489 10.79 12.38 -5.14
CA SER A 489 10.63 12.03 -6.56
C SER A 489 11.02 10.58 -6.84
N VAL A 490 11.48 9.85 -5.83
CA VAL A 490 11.85 8.43 -5.90
C VAL A 490 11.23 7.74 -4.70
N ILE A 491 10.47 6.67 -4.96
CA ILE A 491 9.66 5.99 -3.93
C ILE A 491 10.52 5.40 -2.79
N TYR A 492 11.72 4.87 -3.10
CA TYR A 492 12.65 4.34 -2.10
C TYR A 492 13.08 5.38 -1.07
N GLN A 493 13.39 6.59 -1.51
CA GLN A 493 13.81 7.67 -0.60
C GLN A 493 12.69 8.02 0.38
N ALA A 494 11.43 8.00 -0.10
CA ALA A 494 10.28 8.21 0.76
C ALA A 494 10.13 7.09 1.80
N ILE A 495 10.27 5.83 1.39
CA ILE A 495 10.17 4.66 2.28
C ILE A 495 11.28 4.68 3.34
N GLU A 496 12.53 4.83 2.92
CA GLU A 496 13.71 4.82 3.81
C GLU A 496 13.66 5.96 4.84
N GLU A 497 13.29 7.17 4.43
CA GLU A 497 13.19 8.30 5.36
C GLU A 497 12.03 8.13 6.34
N ILE A 498 10.89 7.58 5.92
CA ILE A 498 9.77 7.30 6.80
C ILE A 498 10.11 6.17 7.77
N GLU A 499 10.79 5.12 7.31
CA GLU A 499 11.30 4.06 8.20
C GLU A 499 12.28 4.61 9.24
N ALA A 500 13.19 5.50 8.82
CA ALA A 500 14.10 6.18 9.74
C ALA A 500 13.36 7.10 10.73
N ALA A 501 12.30 7.79 10.29
CA ALA A 501 11.46 8.61 11.15
C ALA A 501 10.71 7.76 12.18
N LEU A 502 10.17 6.61 11.77
CA LEU A 502 9.53 5.63 12.67
C LEU A 502 10.52 5.12 13.72
N LYS A 503 11.75 4.77 13.32
CA LYS A 503 12.81 4.38 14.27
C LYS A 503 13.16 5.52 15.24
N GLY A 504 13.14 6.77 14.79
CA GLY A 504 13.39 7.94 15.63
C GLY A 504 12.31 8.23 16.69
N LEU A 505 11.08 7.72 16.50
CA LEU A 505 9.98 7.85 17.46
C LEU A 505 10.06 6.82 18.60
N LEU A 506 10.95 5.83 18.51
CA LEU A 506 11.14 4.84 19.57
C LEU A 506 11.76 5.49 20.81
N LYS A 507 11.18 5.20 21.97
CA LYS A 507 11.78 5.60 23.25
C LYS A 507 13.11 4.85 23.43
N PRO A 508 14.18 5.52 23.92
CA PRO A 508 15.44 4.86 24.19
C PRO A 508 15.27 3.76 25.25
N GLU A 509 15.96 2.63 25.06
CA GLU A 509 16.06 1.61 26.09
C GLU A 509 17.07 2.06 27.16
N TYR A 510 16.73 1.81 28.41
CA TYR A 510 17.64 2.05 29.52
C TYR A 510 18.26 0.72 29.95
N GLU A 511 19.58 0.61 29.84
CA GLU A 511 20.32 -0.53 30.38
C GLU A 511 20.88 -0.17 31.76
N GLU A 512 20.74 -1.09 32.71
CA GLU A 512 21.36 -0.96 34.01
C GLU A 512 22.85 -1.27 33.88
N VAL A 513 23.68 -0.23 34.00
CA VAL A 513 25.14 -0.38 34.02
C VAL A 513 25.61 -0.35 35.47
N GLU A 514 26.24 -1.43 35.91
CA GLU A 514 26.88 -1.50 37.22
C GLU A 514 28.04 -0.49 37.29
N LEU A 515 28.01 0.40 38.29
CA LEU A 515 29.05 1.40 38.54
C LEU A 515 30.15 0.88 39.48
N GLY A 516 29.77 0.03 40.44
CA GLY A 516 30.70 -0.54 41.40
C GLY A 516 30.04 -1.16 42.63
N THR A 517 30.83 -1.93 43.37
CA THR A 517 30.40 -2.64 44.58
C THR A 517 31.15 -2.17 45.83
N ALA A 518 30.47 -2.20 46.96
CA ALA A 518 31.03 -1.84 48.26
C ALA A 518 30.56 -2.80 49.34
N GLU A 519 31.43 -3.15 50.27
CA GLU A 519 31.07 -4.02 51.39
C GLU A 519 31.00 -3.21 52.68
N ILE A 520 29.89 -3.36 53.41
CA ILE A 520 29.67 -2.69 54.70
C ILE A 520 30.52 -3.38 55.77
N ARG A 521 31.46 -2.64 56.35
CA ARG A 521 32.32 -3.13 57.43
C ARG A 521 31.84 -2.70 58.81
N GLU A 522 31.31 -1.50 58.91
CA GLU A 522 30.87 -0.93 60.18
C GLU A 522 29.63 -0.07 59.98
N VAL A 523 28.77 0.01 60.99
CA VAL A 523 27.56 0.85 60.95
C VAL A 523 27.57 1.78 62.15
N PHE A 524 27.58 3.08 61.86
CA PHE A 524 27.58 4.15 62.86
C PHE A 524 26.20 4.79 62.95
N ARG A 525 25.84 5.25 64.15
CA ARG A 525 24.60 6.00 64.36
C ARG A 525 24.92 7.46 64.65
N SER A 526 24.50 8.36 63.76
CA SER A 526 24.63 9.80 63.93
C SER A 526 23.28 10.43 64.25
N SER A 527 23.23 11.28 65.27
CA SER A 527 22.01 11.99 65.69
C SER A 527 21.50 13.02 64.67
N LYS A 528 22.32 13.44 63.70
CA LYS A 528 21.94 14.42 62.66
C LYS A 528 21.65 13.82 61.29
N ILE A 529 22.26 12.68 60.94
CA ILE A 529 22.30 12.15 59.55
C ILE A 529 21.70 10.73 59.47
N GLY A 530 21.41 10.08 60.62
CA GLY A 530 20.85 8.73 60.67
C GLY A 530 21.93 7.65 60.73
N LEU A 531 21.62 6.46 60.20
CA LEU A 531 22.56 5.34 60.11
C LEU A 531 23.56 5.58 58.97
N ILE A 532 24.85 5.51 59.29
CA ILE A 532 25.95 5.68 58.34
C ILE A 532 26.64 4.33 58.20
N ALA A 533 26.67 3.80 56.99
CA ALA A 533 27.41 2.59 56.67
C ALA A 533 28.85 2.96 56.29
N GLY A 534 29.82 2.52 57.11
CA GLY A 534 31.23 2.53 56.77
C GLY A 534 31.53 1.36 55.84
N CYS A 535 31.87 1.67 54.59
CA CYS A 535 32.02 0.69 53.52
C CYS A 535 33.43 0.76 52.91
N LEU A 536 33.91 -0.37 52.42
CA LEU A 536 35.09 -0.44 51.56
C LEU A 536 34.64 -0.70 50.12
N VAL A 537 35.08 0.14 49.18
CA VAL A 537 34.79 -0.07 47.75
C VAL A 537 35.60 -1.26 47.23
N ARG A 538 34.90 -2.31 46.80
CA ARG A 538 35.49 -3.58 46.32
C ARG A 538 35.82 -3.54 44.85
N SER A 539 34.97 -2.94 44.03
CA SER A 539 35.18 -2.78 42.59
C SER A 539 34.50 -1.50 42.09
N GLY A 540 35.08 -0.89 41.05
CA GLY A 540 34.46 0.25 40.37
C GLY A 540 34.46 1.54 41.19
N LEU A 541 33.36 2.31 41.12
CA LEU A 541 33.20 3.57 41.83
C LEU A 541 31.80 3.72 42.42
N LEU A 542 31.73 4.32 43.61
CA LEU A 542 30.48 4.75 44.25
C LEU A 542 30.28 6.23 43.97
N ARG A 543 29.08 6.61 43.48
CA ARG A 543 28.71 8.01 43.25
C ARG A 543 27.55 8.42 44.15
N ARG A 544 27.60 9.66 44.67
CA ARG A 544 26.47 10.25 45.41
C ARG A 544 25.23 10.35 44.51
N ASN A 545 24.05 10.06 45.04
CA ASN A 545 22.76 9.98 44.34
C ASN A 545 22.60 8.81 43.33
N ALA A 546 23.55 7.89 43.24
CA ALA A 546 23.38 6.70 42.43
C ALA A 546 22.33 5.76 43.06
N LYS A 547 21.64 4.98 42.22
CA LYS A 547 20.79 3.88 42.66
C LYS A 547 21.66 2.69 43.06
N ALA A 548 21.19 1.93 44.02
CA ALA A 548 21.90 0.81 44.60
C ALA A 548 20.95 -0.32 44.98
N ARG A 549 21.48 -1.54 44.92
CA ARG A 549 20.86 -2.76 45.45
C ARG A 549 21.74 -3.27 46.58
N ILE A 550 21.11 -3.83 47.60
CA ILE A 550 21.80 -4.36 48.78
C ILE A 550 21.62 -5.86 48.79
N LEU A 551 22.74 -6.56 48.81
CA LEU A 551 22.82 -8.01 48.84
C LEU A 551 23.31 -8.47 50.21
N ARG A 552 22.61 -9.46 50.77
CA ARG A 552 23.00 -10.16 51.98
C ARG A 552 23.11 -11.65 51.66
N ASP A 553 24.30 -12.22 51.84
CA ASP A 553 24.60 -13.61 51.51
C ASP A 553 24.17 -14.01 50.07
N GLY A 554 24.27 -13.06 49.13
CA GLY A 554 23.89 -13.25 47.73
C GLY A 554 22.39 -13.06 47.42
N THR A 555 21.55 -12.76 48.42
CA THR A 555 20.12 -12.44 48.23
C THR A 555 19.87 -10.94 48.27
N VAL A 556 19.06 -10.42 47.35
CA VAL A 556 18.70 -8.99 47.31
C VAL A 556 17.75 -8.69 48.47
N VAL A 557 18.21 -7.92 49.45
CA VAL A 557 17.44 -7.52 50.64
C VAL A 557 16.89 -6.10 50.54
N GLY A 558 17.43 -5.29 49.63
CA GLY A 558 16.96 -3.94 49.35
C GLY A 558 17.17 -3.58 47.89
N GLU A 559 16.11 -3.15 47.22
CA GLU A 559 16.11 -2.75 45.81
C GLU A 559 15.73 -1.27 45.69
N ASN A 560 16.23 -0.57 44.66
CA ASN A 560 15.98 0.85 44.42
C ASN A 560 16.39 1.77 45.60
N VAL A 561 17.49 1.45 46.28
CA VAL A 561 18.03 2.28 47.37
C VAL A 561 18.87 3.41 46.76
N THR A 562 18.79 4.62 47.30
CA THR A 562 19.61 5.75 46.79
C THR A 562 20.69 6.12 47.81
N ILE A 563 21.92 6.35 47.35
CA ILE A 563 22.99 6.88 48.19
C ILE A 563 22.75 8.39 48.40
N SER A 564 22.21 8.76 49.56
CA SER A 564 21.85 10.15 49.86
C SER A 564 23.05 11.01 50.26
N SER A 565 24.03 10.42 50.94
CA SER A 565 25.28 11.09 51.28
C SER A 565 26.45 10.15 51.13
N LEU A 566 27.59 10.71 50.70
CA LEU A 566 28.84 9.99 50.51
C LEU A 566 29.96 10.88 51.07
N LYS A 567 30.70 10.35 52.04
CA LYS A 567 31.76 11.06 52.75
C LYS A 567 33.02 10.21 52.83
N ARG A 568 34.17 10.85 52.67
CA ARG A 568 35.46 10.27 53.03
C ARG A 568 35.99 11.00 54.25
N PHE A 569 36.12 10.28 55.35
CA PHE A 569 36.48 10.86 56.64
C PHE A 569 35.53 11.98 57.07
N LYS A 570 35.93 13.24 56.95
CA LYS A 570 35.12 14.42 57.29
C LYS A 570 34.60 15.19 56.07
N ASP A 571 35.09 14.86 54.88
CA ASP A 571 34.83 15.61 53.65
C ASP A 571 33.73 14.94 52.83
N ASP A 572 32.82 15.76 52.29
CA ASP A 572 31.80 15.32 51.33
C ASP A 572 32.47 14.94 50.01
N ALA A 573 32.20 13.72 49.53
CA ALA A 573 32.76 13.18 48.30
C ALA A 573 31.66 12.98 47.25
N THR A 574 31.92 13.38 46.01
CA THR A 574 31.03 13.13 44.86
C THR A 574 31.18 11.71 44.35
N GLU A 575 32.41 11.19 44.32
CA GLU A 575 32.75 9.83 43.93
C GLU A 575 33.84 9.23 44.84
N VAL A 576 33.79 7.92 45.06
CA VAL A 576 34.81 7.14 45.78
C VAL A 576 35.18 5.93 44.93
N ARG A 577 36.48 5.75 44.70
CA ARG A 577 37.03 4.69 43.83
C ARG A 577 37.40 3.44 44.64
N GLU A 578 37.57 2.34 43.92
CA GLU A 578 38.04 1.05 44.44
C GLU A 578 39.24 1.18 45.40
N GLY A 579 39.21 0.39 46.47
CA GLY A 579 40.27 0.32 47.48
C GLY A 579 40.23 1.40 48.54
N PHE A 580 39.34 2.40 48.42
CA PHE A 580 39.15 3.44 49.44
C PHE A 580 37.96 3.14 50.35
N GLU A 581 38.08 3.58 51.61
CA GLU A 581 36.99 3.53 52.59
C GLU A 581 36.12 4.80 52.49
N CYS A 582 34.82 4.63 52.65
CA CYS A 582 33.86 5.74 52.67
C CYS A 582 32.72 5.48 53.65
N GLY A 583 32.16 6.56 54.20
CA GLY A 583 30.90 6.55 54.90
C GLY A 583 29.78 6.96 53.96
N LEU A 584 28.72 6.16 53.88
CA LEU A 584 27.55 6.47 53.06
C LEU A 584 26.26 6.36 53.86
N THR A 585 25.24 7.09 53.43
CA THR A 585 23.88 7.01 53.97
C THR A 585 22.94 6.54 52.89
N LEU A 586 22.12 5.55 53.23
CA LEU A 586 21.16 4.92 52.33
C LEU A 586 19.77 5.50 52.58
N GLN A 587 19.07 5.92 51.53
CA GLN A 587 17.70 6.40 51.58
C GLN A 587 16.75 5.34 51.02
N GLY A 588 15.70 5.02 51.76
CA GLY A 588 14.72 3.99 51.37
C GLY A 588 15.07 2.58 51.84
N PHE A 589 16.17 2.40 52.57
CA PHE A 589 16.54 1.13 53.20
C PHE A 589 16.54 1.23 54.72
N GLY A 590 16.22 0.11 55.39
CA GLY A 590 16.17 0.01 56.85
C GLY A 590 17.55 0.00 57.50
N THR A 591 17.84 -1.02 58.30
CA THR A 591 19.11 -1.11 59.03
C THR A 591 20.13 -1.91 58.23
N PRO A 592 21.21 -1.29 57.70
CA PRO A 592 22.30 -2.04 57.09
C PRO A 592 23.01 -2.92 58.13
N GLN A 593 23.48 -4.08 57.71
CA GLN A 593 24.25 -5.01 58.55
C GLN A 593 25.69 -5.10 58.06
N ILE A 594 26.58 -5.49 58.98
CA ILE A 594 27.98 -5.76 58.65
C ILE A 594 28.02 -6.99 57.75
N GLY A 595 28.74 -6.90 56.64
CA GLY A 595 28.83 -7.94 55.61
C GLY A 595 27.84 -7.79 54.45
N ASP A 596 26.90 -6.83 54.51
CA ASP A 596 26.04 -6.52 53.36
C ASP A 596 26.90 -5.92 52.22
N VAL A 597 26.59 -6.30 50.97
CA VAL A 597 27.22 -5.77 49.76
C VAL A 597 26.27 -4.78 49.08
N ILE A 598 26.75 -3.58 48.81
CA ILE A 598 26.04 -2.54 48.09
C ILE A 598 26.54 -2.54 46.66
N GLU A 599 25.66 -2.81 45.72
CA GLU A 599 25.91 -2.76 44.29
C GLU A 599 25.24 -1.52 43.72
N THR A 600 26.02 -0.59 43.16
CA THR A 600 25.50 0.63 42.55
C THR A 600 25.35 0.47 41.05
N TYR A 601 24.26 1.02 40.51
CA TYR A 601 23.97 1.00 39.09
C TYR A 601 23.39 2.34 38.64
N GLU A 602 23.59 2.64 37.35
CA GLU A 602 23.03 3.80 36.68
C GLU A 602 22.26 3.35 35.46
N MET A 603 21.08 3.94 35.24
CA MET A 603 20.31 3.73 34.03
C MET A 603 21.00 4.52 32.92
N ARG A 604 21.67 3.84 31.99
CA ARG A 604 22.28 4.50 30.83
C ARG A 604 21.39 4.33 29.63
N GLU A 605 21.13 5.42 28.91
CA GLU A 605 20.45 5.38 27.62
C GLU A 605 21.31 4.58 26.63
N LYS A 606 20.71 3.52 26.09
CA LYS A 606 21.26 2.73 25.00
C LYS A 606 20.42 3.03 23.75
N PRO A 607 21.03 3.53 22.67
CA PRO A 607 20.38 3.56 21.38
C PRO A 607 19.99 2.13 20.99
N ARG A 608 18.69 1.87 20.74
CA ARG A 608 18.26 0.59 20.15
C ARG A 608 18.85 0.49 18.74
N ALA A 609 19.36 -0.69 18.40
CA ALA A 609 20.00 -1.00 17.12
C ALA A 609 18.96 -1.14 16.00
#